data_AF-A0A1M7QRI9-F1
#
_entry.id   AF-A0A1M7QRI9-F1
#
_cell.length_a   1.000
_cell.length_b   1.000
_cell.length_c   1.000
_cell.angle_alpha   90.00
_cell.angle_beta   90.00
_cell.angle_gamma   90.00
#
_symmetry.space_group_name_H-M   'P 1'
#
loop_
_entity.id
_entity.type
_entity.pdbx_description
1 polymer ?
#
loop_
_entity_poly.entity_id
_entity_poly.type
_entity_poly.pdbx_seq_one_letter_code
_entity_poly.pdbx_strand_id
1 'polypeptide(L)'
;MPAEFDLLPGHTGAVGRRQPDGELSTTAETGTAYRAVCSCGWLGATEYPATDVGSWSATSEWAAHVQPFLAATPPHWLLNRSDVLRDNLQELATTWPLQALGVLAEIERWHRPALQQAVDAARAAGKSWAEIGAALGVTRQSAHERFSRR
;
A
#
# COMPACT_ATOMS: atom_id res chain seq x y z
N MET A 1 -7.57 3.19 19.41
CA MET A 1 -7.04 2.27 18.37
C MET A 1 -7.17 3.00 17.05
N PRO A 2 -6.08 3.41 16.37
CA PRO A 2 -6.23 4.02 15.05
C PRO A 2 -6.81 2.95 14.12
N ALA A 3 -7.75 3.37 13.27
CA ALA A 3 -8.39 2.52 12.28
C ALA A 3 -7.35 1.66 11.56
N GLU A 4 -7.61 0.36 11.43
CA GLU A 4 -6.89 -0.51 10.52
C GLU A 4 -6.86 0.18 9.16
N PHE A 5 -5.71 0.74 8.80
CA PHE A 5 -5.49 1.22 7.46
C PHE A 5 -5.55 -0.03 6.60
N ASP A 6 -6.57 -0.15 5.77
CA ASP A 6 -6.64 -1.17 4.73
C ASP A 6 -5.54 -0.84 3.70
N LEU A 7 -4.30 -1.22 4.04
CA LEU A 7 -3.10 -0.93 3.27
C LEU A 7 -3.20 -1.54 1.86
N LEU A 8 -3.97 -2.62 1.74
CA LEU A 8 -4.29 -3.36 0.54
C LEU A 8 -5.74 -3.90 0.64
N PRO A 9 -6.67 -3.41 -0.19
CA PRO A 9 -8.04 -3.93 -0.21
C PRO A 9 -8.08 -5.45 -0.38
N GLY A 10 -8.82 -6.12 0.51
CA GLY A 10 -8.95 -7.58 0.51
C GLY A 10 -7.73 -8.34 1.05
N HIS A 11 -6.76 -7.65 1.65
CA HIS A 11 -5.59 -8.26 2.30
C HIS A 11 -5.42 -7.81 3.76
N THR A 12 -6.52 -7.57 4.46
CA THR A 12 -6.51 -7.27 5.91
C THR A 12 -6.05 -8.51 6.68
N GLY A 13 -5.06 -8.33 7.55
CA GLY A 13 -4.50 -9.40 8.37
C GLY A 13 -5.17 -9.54 9.71
N ALA A 14 -5.27 -10.77 10.20
CA ALA A 14 -5.57 -11.04 11.60
C ALA A 14 -4.69 -12.18 12.12
N VAL A 15 -4.49 -12.21 13.44
CA VAL A 15 -3.94 -13.37 14.12
C VAL A 15 -5.12 -14.27 14.49
N GLY A 16 -5.27 -15.38 13.79
CA GLY A 16 -6.24 -16.42 14.13
C GLY A 16 -5.82 -17.16 15.39
N ARG A 17 -6.77 -17.44 16.28
CA ARG A 17 -6.60 -18.14 17.54
C ARG A 17 -7.27 -19.51 17.48
N ARG A 18 -6.47 -20.57 17.59
CA ARG A 18 -6.97 -21.94 17.65
C ARG A 18 -7.74 -22.13 18.96
N GLN A 19 -8.98 -22.57 18.87
CA GLN A 19 -9.81 -22.89 20.03
C GLN A 19 -9.56 -24.33 20.50
N PRO A 20 -9.94 -24.69 21.74
CA PRO A 20 -9.76 -26.04 22.26
C PRO A 20 -10.46 -27.15 21.44
N ASP A 21 -11.55 -26.82 20.75
CA ASP A 21 -12.28 -27.72 19.84
C ASP A 21 -11.62 -27.86 18.45
N GLY A 22 -10.53 -27.13 18.21
CA GLY A 22 -9.82 -27.12 16.95
C GLY A 22 -10.28 -26.04 15.97
N GLU A 23 -11.29 -25.22 16.27
CA GLU A 23 -11.73 -24.13 15.38
C GLU A 23 -10.68 -23.00 15.33
N LEU A 24 -10.50 -22.36 14.17
CA LEU A 24 -9.67 -21.15 14.08
C LEU A 24 -10.58 -19.91 14.11
N SER A 25 -10.52 -19.16 15.20
CA SER A 25 -11.30 -17.93 15.35
C SER A 25 -10.44 -16.68 15.22
N THR A 26 -10.89 -15.69 14.46
CA THR A 26 -10.24 -14.37 14.35
C THR A 26 -10.78 -13.35 15.35
N THR A 27 -11.88 -13.67 16.03
CA THR A 27 -12.58 -12.78 16.97
C THR A 27 -12.43 -13.20 18.42
N ALA A 28 -12.05 -14.46 18.69
CA ALA A 28 -11.79 -14.94 20.05
C ALA A 28 -10.64 -14.14 20.70
N GLU A 29 -10.70 -13.91 22.01
CA GLU A 29 -9.64 -13.18 22.74
C GLU A 29 -8.44 -14.07 23.08
N THR A 30 -8.69 -15.36 23.30
CA THR A 30 -7.69 -16.36 23.69
C THR A 30 -7.74 -17.58 22.78
N GLY A 31 -6.70 -18.42 22.85
CA GLY A 31 -6.60 -19.66 22.09
C GLY A 31 -5.44 -20.52 22.58
N THR A 32 -5.38 -21.77 22.10
CA THR A 32 -4.33 -22.73 22.39
C THR A 32 -3.11 -22.57 21.46
N ALA A 33 -3.29 -21.91 20.31
CA ALA A 33 -2.25 -21.57 19.36
C ALA A 33 -2.64 -20.33 18.52
N TYR A 34 -1.66 -19.73 17.86
CA TYR A 34 -1.84 -18.66 16.88
C TYR A 34 -1.52 -19.12 15.46
N ARG A 35 -2.22 -18.56 14.48
CA ARG A 35 -1.94 -18.80 13.06
C ARG A 35 -2.22 -17.53 12.25
N ALA A 36 -1.37 -17.25 11.27
CA ALA A 36 -1.57 -16.11 10.38
C ALA A 36 -2.81 -16.34 9.50
N VAL A 37 -3.66 -15.33 9.34
CA VAL A 37 -4.79 -15.37 8.40
C VAL A 37 -4.91 -14.05 7.65
N CYS A 38 -5.49 -14.11 6.45
CA CYS A 38 -5.72 -12.95 5.59
C CYS A 38 -7.14 -12.96 5.04
N SER A 39 -7.76 -11.80 4.86
CA SER A 39 -9.12 -11.69 4.30
C SER A 39 -9.24 -12.19 2.86
N CYS A 40 -8.12 -12.37 2.14
CA CYS A 40 -8.09 -13.03 0.83
C CYS A 40 -8.25 -14.56 0.89
N GLY A 41 -8.38 -15.14 2.09
CA GLY A 41 -8.48 -16.59 2.31
C GLY A 41 -7.14 -17.31 2.50
N TRP A 42 -6.02 -16.58 2.46
CA TRP A 42 -4.71 -17.16 2.75
C TRP A 42 -4.56 -17.50 4.24
N LEU A 43 -3.96 -18.65 4.50
CA LEU A 43 -3.64 -19.17 5.83
C LEU A 43 -2.13 -19.42 5.93
N GLY A 44 -1.53 -18.98 7.04
CA GLY A 44 -0.13 -19.25 7.37
C GLY A 44 0.15 -20.75 7.40
N ALA A 45 1.38 -21.13 7.08
CA ALA A 45 1.82 -22.52 7.11
C ALA A 45 2.07 -23.00 8.55
N THR A 46 2.40 -22.08 9.47
CA THR A 46 2.87 -22.43 10.81
C THR A 46 1.80 -22.15 11.87
N GLU A 47 1.58 -23.12 12.76
CA GLU A 47 0.90 -22.87 14.03
C GLU A 47 1.93 -22.52 15.10
N TYR A 48 1.73 -21.38 15.74
CA TYR A 48 2.62 -20.86 16.76
C TYR A 48 2.02 -21.06 18.16
N PRO A 49 2.84 -21.23 19.21
CA PRO A 49 2.34 -21.34 20.58
C PRO A 49 1.50 -20.13 21.01
N ALA A 50 0.55 -20.32 21.93
CA ALA A 50 -0.25 -19.24 22.52
C ALA A 50 0.55 -18.36 23.50
N THR A 51 1.62 -17.75 23.00
CA THR A 51 2.48 -16.80 23.71
C THR A 51 2.54 -15.50 22.90
N ASP A 52 2.99 -14.42 23.53
CA ASP A 52 3.21 -13.16 22.81
C ASP A 52 4.10 -13.39 21.59
N VAL A 53 5.23 -14.08 21.76
CA VAL A 53 6.16 -14.43 20.67
C VAL A 53 5.45 -15.18 19.52
N GLY A 54 4.53 -16.09 19.84
CA GLY A 54 3.75 -16.79 18.81
C GLY A 54 2.80 -15.86 18.05
N SER A 55 2.17 -14.91 18.74
CA SER A 55 1.34 -13.88 18.11
C SER A 55 2.16 -12.97 17.17
N TRP A 56 3.33 -12.51 17.64
CA TRP A 56 4.27 -11.72 16.82
C TRP A 56 4.77 -12.52 15.60
N SER A 57 4.99 -13.82 15.76
CA SER A 57 5.44 -14.70 14.66
C SER A 57 4.36 -14.89 13.60
N ALA A 58 3.11 -15.14 14.01
CA ALA A 58 1.96 -15.20 13.11
C ALA A 58 1.75 -13.87 12.36
N THR A 59 1.88 -12.74 13.06
CA THR A 59 1.81 -11.39 12.45
C THR A 59 2.93 -11.19 11.42
N SER A 60 4.14 -11.66 11.73
CA SER A 60 5.30 -11.55 10.83
C SER A 60 5.14 -12.42 9.58
N GLU A 61 4.56 -13.62 9.71
CA GLU A 61 4.25 -14.49 8.58
C GLU A 61 3.20 -13.87 7.66
N TRP A 62 2.14 -13.27 8.22
CA TRP A 62 1.18 -12.49 7.44
C TRP A 62 1.84 -11.29 6.72
N ALA A 63 2.73 -10.56 7.41
CA ALA A 63 3.44 -9.44 6.80
C ALA A 63 4.29 -9.88 5.59
N ALA A 64 4.92 -11.05 5.68
CA ALA A 64 5.64 -11.65 4.55
C ALA A 64 4.70 -12.04 3.39
N HIS A 65 3.49 -12.52 3.69
CA HIS A 65 2.47 -12.83 2.67
C HIS A 65 2.03 -11.59 1.87
N VAL A 66 1.80 -10.45 2.52
CA VAL A 66 1.30 -9.24 1.84
C VAL A 66 2.39 -8.41 1.17
N GLN A 67 3.67 -8.66 1.49
CA GLN A 67 4.80 -7.88 0.97
C GLN A 67 4.85 -7.78 -0.56
N PRO A 68 4.62 -8.86 -1.34
CA PRO A 68 4.63 -8.77 -2.81
C PRO A 68 3.53 -7.87 -3.35
N PHE A 69 2.36 -7.83 -2.71
CA PHE A 69 1.24 -6.98 -3.12
C PHE A 69 1.52 -5.51 -2.80
N LEU A 70 2.08 -5.23 -1.61
CA LEU A 70 2.51 -3.87 -1.23
C LEU A 70 3.57 -3.32 -2.19
N ALA A 71 4.43 -4.19 -2.74
CA ALA A 71 5.43 -3.82 -3.72
C ALA A 71 4.86 -3.63 -5.14
N ALA A 72 3.70 -4.21 -5.45
CA ALA A 72 3.10 -4.19 -6.78
C ALA A 72 2.09 -3.05 -7.00
N THR A 73 1.51 -2.51 -5.93
CA THR A 73 0.49 -1.45 -6.01
C THR A 73 0.86 -0.23 -5.19
N PRO A 74 0.57 0.99 -5.67
CA PRO A 74 0.71 2.19 -4.85
C PRO A 74 -0.08 2.04 -3.53
N PRO A 75 0.47 2.48 -2.38
CA PRO A 75 -0.21 2.33 -1.10
C PRO A 75 -1.57 3.05 -1.11
N HIS A 76 -2.65 2.30 -0.83
CA HIS A 76 -4.02 2.82 -0.97
C HIS A 76 -4.30 4.03 -0.07
N TRP A 77 -3.75 4.06 1.14
CA TRP A 77 -3.85 5.23 2.03
C TRP A 77 -3.33 6.52 1.39
N LEU A 78 -2.32 6.44 0.53
CA LEU A 78 -1.72 7.60 -0.13
C LEU A 78 -2.60 8.04 -1.32
N LEU A 79 -3.19 7.08 -2.04
CA LEU A 79 -4.19 7.36 -3.07
C LEU A 79 -5.42 8.04 -2.47
N ASN A 80 -5.94 7.56 -1.34
CA ASN A 80 -7.08 8.18 -0.66
C ASN A 80 -6.77 9.62 -0.22
N ARG A 81 -5.56 9.89 0.27
CA ARG A 81 -5.12 11.27 0.56
C ARG A 81 -5.07 12.13 -0.70
N SER A 82 -4.64 11.57 -1.83
CA SER A 82 -4.65 12.26 -3.12
C SER A 82 -6.07 12.56 -3.61
N ASP A 83 -7.03 11.67 -3.41
CA ASP A 83 -8.42 11.90 -3.78
C ASP A 83 -9.06 12.97 -2.88
N VAL A 84 -8.84 12.92 -1.57
CA VAL A 84 -9.29 13.98 -0.64
C VAL A 84 -8.69 15.34 -1.02
N LEU A 85 -7.41 15.40 -1.39
CA LEU A 85 -6.80 16.65 -1.87
C LEU A 85 -7.48 17.15 -3.15
N ARG A 86 -7.79 16.24 -4.10
CA ARG A 86 -8.49 16.59 -5.34
C ARG A 86 -9.86 17.19 -5.06
N ASP A 87 -10.65 16.55 -4.19
CA ASP A 87 -12.00 16.99 -3.85
C ASP A 87 -11.97 18.37 -3.16
N ASN A 88 -11.07 18.54 -2.18
CA ASN A 88 -10.86 19.83 -1.51
C ASN A 88 -10.43 20.92 -2.50
N LEU A 89 -9.59 20.60 -3.49
CA LEU A 89 -9.18 21.55 -4.53
C LEU A 89 -10.35 21.94 -5.45
N GLN A 90 -11.25 21.01 -5.76
CA GLN A 90 -12.44 21.30 -6.55
C GLN A 90 -13.38 22.26 -5.81
N GLU A 91 -13.62 22.03 -4.52
CA GLU A 91 -14.41 22.93 -3.67
C GLU A 91 -13.73 24.30 -3.47
N LEU A 92 -12.41 24.31 -3.29
CA LEU A 92 -11.65 25.54 -3.18
C LEU A 92 -11.69 26.34 -4.49
N ALA A 93 -11.67 25.68 -5.64
CA ALA A 93 -11.75 26.34 -6.94
C ALA A 93 -13.10 27.02 -7.17
N THR A 94 -14.19 26.49 -6.61
CA THR A 94 -15.52 27.13 -6.70
C THR A 94 -15.67 28.30 -5.73
N THR A 95 -15.07 28.22 -4.55
CA THR A 95 -15.27 29.20 -3.47
C THR A 95 -14.20 30.30 -3.48
N TRP A 96 -12.95 29.93 -3.73
CA TRP A 96 -11.75 30.78 -3.66
C TRP A 96 -10.75 30.47 -4.80
N PRO A 97 -11.06 30.79 -6.06
CA PRO A 97 -10.32 30.32 -7.23
C PRO A 97 -8.84 30.71 -7.26
N LEU A 98 -8.47 31.92 -6.80
CA LEU A 98 -7.06 32.33 -6.74
C LEU A 98 -6.26 31.50 -5.72
N GLN A 99 -6.90 31.03 -4.64
CA GLN A 99 -6.24 30.22 -3.62
C GLN A 99 -6.05 28.78 -4.13
N ALA A 100 -7.02 28.25 -4.87
CA ALA A 100 -6.86 26.99 -5.58
C ALA A 100 -5.68 27.03 -6.57
N LEU A 101 -5.54 28.12 -7.33
CA LEU A 101 -4.38 28.32 -8.22
C LEU A 101 -3.06 28.34 -7.45
N GLY A 102 -3.01 28.97 -6.28
CA GLY A 102 -1.83 28.98 -5.41
C GLY A 102 -1.40 27.57 -4.95
N VAL A 103 -2.36 26.74 -4.56
CA VAL A 103 -2.10 25.34 -4.17
C VAL A 103 -1.67 24.50 -5.37
N LEU A 104 -2.34 24.63 -6.52
CA LEU A 104 -1.98 23.91 -7.74
C LEU A 104 -0.56 24.26 -8.21
N ALA A 105 -0.18 25.54 -8.14
CA ALA A 105 1.17 25.98 -8.46
C ALA A 105 2.23 25.37 -7.51
N GLU A 106 1.89 25.18 -6.22
CA GLU A 106 2.77 24.47 -5.28
C GLU A 106 2.90 22.99 -5.65
N ILE A 107 1.80 22.31 -5.99
CA ILE A 107 1.83 20.90 -6.43
C ILE A 107 2.71 20.74 -7.67
N GLU A 108 2.56 21.62 -8.66
CA GLU A 108 3.38 21.57 -9.89
C GLU A 108 4.87 21.74 -9.60
N ARG A 109 5.26 22.59 -8.63
CA ARG A 109 6.65 22.85 -8.27
C ARG A 109 7.39 21.58 -7.83
N TRP A 110 6.78 20.74 -7.00
CA TRP A 110 7.45 19.53 -6.47
C TRP A 110 7.11 18.25 -7.24
N HIS A 111 5.94 18.17 -7.90
CA HIS A 111 5.50 16.94 -8.58
C HIS A 111 6.46 16.51 -9.70
N ARG A 112 6.91 17.43 -10.56
CA ARG A 112 7.77 17.09 -11.69
C ARG A 112 9.16 16.60 -11.23
N PRO A 113 9.88 17.26 -10.30
CA PRO A 113 11.10 16.73 -9.72
C PRO A 113 10.91 15.37 -9.03
N ALA A 114 9.84 15.21 -8.24
CA ALA A 114 9.56 13.95 -7.54
C ALA A 114 9.31 12.79 -8.52
N LEU A 115 8.60 13.04 -9.62
CA LEU A 115 8.37 12.05 -10.66
C LEU A 115 9.69 11.59 -11.32
N GLN A 116 10.60 12.52 -11.62
CA GLN A 116 11.92 12.16 -12.14
C GLN A 116 12.71 11.32 -11.12
N GLN A 117 12.74 11.74 -9.86
CA GLN A 117 13.43 11.00 -8.79
C GLN A 117 12.91 9.57 -8.65
N ALA A 118 11.60 9.36 -8.73
CA ALA A 118 11.00 8.03 -8.68
C ALA A 118 11.39 7.17 -9.89
N VAL A 119 11.45 7.77 -11.09
CA VAL A 119 11.94 7.07 -12.31
C VAL A 119 13.41 6.71 -12.18
N ASP A 120 14.25 7.61 -11.68
CA ASP A 120 15.69 7.37 -11.48
C ASP A 120 15.91 6.25 -10.45
N ALA A 121 15.16 6.25 -9.35
CA ALA A 121 15.18 5.18 -8.36
C ALA A 121 14.74 3.83 -8.95
N ALA A 122 13.68 3.81 -9.76
CA ALA A 122 13.23 2.59 -10.44
C ALA A 122 14.31 2.08 -11.42
N ARG A 123 14.96 2.97 -12.17
CA ARG A 123 16.07 2.63 -13.06
C ARG A 123 17.29 2.09 -12.29
N ALA A 124 17.65 2.71 -11.17
CA ALA A 124 18.73 2.24 -10.29
C ALA A 124 18.43 0.85 -9.69
N ALA A 125 17.15 0.57 -9.42
CA ALA A 125 16.66 -0.75 -9.01
C ALA A 125 16.53 -1.77 -10.16
N GLY A 126 17.00 -1.42 -11.38
CA GLY A 126 17.03 -2.32 -12.53
C GLY A 126 15.72 -2.43 -13.31
N LYS A 127 14.68 -1.64 -13.00
CA LYS A 127 13.40 -1.69 -13.72
C LYS A 127 13.53 -1.22 -15.16
N SER A 128 12.96 -1.97 -16.08
CA SER A 128 12.97 -1.67 -17.52
C SER A 128 12.08 -0.47 -17.86
N TRP A 129 12.33 0.18 -19.00
CA TRP A 129 11.43 1.23 -19.52
C TRP A 129 10.01 0.72 -19.79
N ALA A 130 9.83 -0.58 -20.02
CA ALA A 130 8.51 -1.18 -20.20
C ALA A 130 7.74 -1.23 -18.87
N GLU A 131 8.39 -1.70 -17.79
CA GLU A 131 7.80 -1.69 -16.43
C GLU A 131 7.48 -0.27 -15.97
N ILE A 132 8.38 0.69 -16.19
CA ILE A 132 8.17 2.10 -15.82
C ILE A 132 7.02 2.70 -16.64
N GLY A 133 6.95 2.43 -17.95
CA GLY A 133 5.85 2.88 -18.79
C GLY A 133 4.50 2.33 -18.31
N ALA A 134 4.44 1.04 -17.99
CA ALA A 134 3.24 0.40 -17.44
C ALA A 134 2.79 1.06 -16.13
N ALA A 135 3.71 1.32 -15.20
CA ALA A 135 3.41 1.99 -13.93
C ALA A 135 2.89 3.44 -14.12
N LEU A 136 3.36 4.13 -15.15
CA LEU A 136 2.95 5.50 -15.48
C LEU A 136 1.71 5.59 -16.39
N GLY A 137 1.18 4.46 -16.86
CA GLY A 137 0.09 4.42 -17.83
C GLY A 137 0.47 4.96 -19.22
N VAL A 138 1.75 4.87 -19.61
CA VAL A 138 2.25 5.30 -20.92
C VAL A 138 3.02 4.20 -21.64
N THR A 139 3.29 4.39 -22.92
CA THR A 139 4.12 3.42 -23.67
C THR A 139 5.57 3.44 -23.20
N ARG A 140 6.29 2.32 -23.42
CA ARG A 140 7.75 2.22 -23.21
C ARG A 140 8.52 3.35 -23.90
N GLN A 141 8.15 3.66 -25.15
CA GLN A 141 8.82 4.69 -25.94
C GLN A 141 8.60 6.08 -25.33
N SER A 142 7.35 6.40 -24.98
CA SER A 142 7.00 7.67 -24.34
C SER A 142 7.73 7.86 -23.00
N ALA A 143 7.84 6.79 -22.20
CA ALA A 143 8.60 6.82 -20.96
C ALA A 143 10.10 7.07 -21.22
N HIS A 144 10.70 6.31 -22.15
CA HIS A 144 12.10 6.49 -22.50
C HIS A 144 12.38 7.92 -23.00
N GLU A 145 11.65 8.40 -23.99
CA GLU A 145 11.85 9.74 -24.56
C GLU A 145 11.72 10.86 -23.52
N ARG A 146 10.78 10.71 -22.59
CA ARG A 146 10.52 11.71 -21.55
C ARG A 146 11.59 11.75 -20.47
N PHE A 147 12.14 10.60 -20.09
CA PHE A 147 12.96 10.47 -18.89
C PHE A 147 14.43 10.07 -19.16
N SER A 148 14.81 9.73 -20.39
CA SER A 148 16.19 9.36 -20.73
C SER A 148 17.08 10.53 -21.13
N ARG A 149 16.50 11.71 -21.39
CA ARG A 149 17.21 12.89 -21.90
C ARG A 149 17.80 13.78 -20.80
N ARG A 150 18.39 13.19 -19.76
CA ARG A 150 19.07 13.94 -18.70
C ARG A 150 20.36 13.27 -18.28
#